data_AF-A0A9E1KL35-F1
#
_entry.id   AF-A0A9E1KL35-F1
#
_cell.length_a   1.000
_cell.length_b   1.000
_cell.length_c   1.000
_cell.angle_alpha   90.00
_cell.angle_beta   90.00
_cell.angle_gamma   90.00
#
_symmetry.space_group_name_H-M   'P 1'
#
loop_
_entity.id
_entity.type
_entity.pdbx_description
1 polymer ?
#
loop_
_entity_poly.entity_id
_entity_poly.type
_entity_poly.pdbx_seq_one_letter_code
_entity_poly.pdbx_strand_id
1 'polypeptide(L)'
;MKQLSGQDNSFLEIEGIGLPQHISSVAIYDQSTAPDGKVRFKEIIAHLESRLHLSSLFRSKLQHVPMGLDRPYLVDDPDFDLEYHVRHIALPKPGDWRQLSILLARINARPLDLTRPLWEMNVIEGLDNIDSVPKGSFALLIRIHHCVMDGVSGVEMMAAIHDFGPTPRQIEPEEVRVIEAPKSDAAMLGRAYLNAFRKPRRLYQLGRKMLGSSEASVPHLSKIAPRQPGARSQPGSTARFHPTVFSAPQHSTLAKSGLSRIPWRGRP
;
A
#
# COMPACT_ATOMS: atom_id res chain seq x y z
N MET A 1 17.75 -8.47 -6.30
CA MET A 1 17.42 -7.01 -6.34
C MET A 1 16.80 -6.60 -7.69
N LYS A 2 15.78 -5.72 -7.70
CA LYS A 2 15.12 -5.18 -8.93
C LYS A 2 15.14 -3.65 -8.91
N GLN A 3 15.59 -2.97 -9.97
CA GLN A 3 15.50 -1.51 -10.03
C GLN A 3 14.06 -1.06 -10.26
N LEU A 4 13.61 0.01 -9.60
CA LEU A 4 12.30 0.61 -9.88
C LEU A 4 12.20 1.09 -11.34
N SER A 5 11.02 0.93 -11.92
CA SER A 5 10.69 1.52 -13.21
C SER A 5 10.62 3.05 -13.10
N GLY A 6 10.52 3.74 -14.24
CA GLY A 6 10.40 5.20 -14.24
C GLY A 6 9.05 5.64 -13.64
N GLN A 7 7.99 4.90 -13.96
CA GLN A 7 6.64 5.15 -13.47
C GLN A 7 6.55 4.90 -11.96
N ASP A 8 7.09 3.77 -11.48
CA ASP A 8 7.10 3.46 -10.05
C ASP A 8 7.84 4.52 -9.24
N ASN A 9 8.99 4.96 -9.76
CA ASN A 9 9.79 6.01 -9.14
C ASN A 9 9.08 7.37 -9.10
N SER A 10 8.23 7.69 -10.09
CA SER A 10 7.51 8.98 -10.07
C SER A 10 6.58 9.15 -8.87
N PHE A 11 6.06 8.05 -8.31
CA PHE A 11 5.26 8.11 -7.08
C PHE A 11 6.13 8.49 -5.87
N LEU A 12 7.38 8.04 -5.80
CA LEU A 12 8.31 8.49 -4.76
C LEU A 12 8.70 9.97 -4.92
N GLU A 13 8.80 10.44 -6.16
CA GLU A 13 9.18 11.83 -6.46
C GLU A 13 8.04 12.84 -6.19
N ILE A 14 6.79 12.41 -6.34
CA ILE A 14 5.60 13.25 -6.12
C ILE A 14 5.14 13.19 -4.66
N GLU A 15 5.53 12.16 -3.91
CA GLU A 15 5.20 12.05 -2.48
C GLU A 15 5.75 13.23 -1.69
N GLY A 16 4.88 13.82 -0.86
CA GLY A 16 5.22 14.98 -0.06
C GLY A 16 4.30 15.10 1.16
N ILE A 17 4.52 16.14 1.96
CA ILE A 17 3.70 16.41 3.15
C ILE A 17 2.24 16.58 2.73
N GLY A 18 1.36 15.73 3.26
CA GLY A 18 -0.07 15.75 2.95
C GLY A 18 -0.45 15.10 1.61
N LEU A 19 0.51 14.52 0.89
CA LEU A 19 0.29 13.83 -0.40
C LEU A 19 0.89 12.41 -0.37
N PRO A 20 0.50 11.54 0.60
CA PRO A 20 1.02 10.19 0.65
C PRO A 20 0.65 9.42 -0.62
N GLN A 21 1.59 8.66 -1.16
CA GLN A 21 1.40 7.93 -2.43
C GLN A 21 1.15 6.44 -2.20
N HIS A 22 0.24 6.11 -1.28
CA HIS A 22 -0.22 4.73 -1.08
C HIS A 22 -1.67 4.54 -1.53
N ILE A 23 -1.98 3.31 -1.96
CA ILE A 23 -3.35 2.83 -2.09
C ILE A 23 -3.76 2.16 -0.79
N SER A 24 -5.07 2.16 -0.51
CA SER A 24 -5.63 1.39 0.58
C SER A 24 -6.82 0.55 0.14
N SER A 25 -6.91 -0.66 0.65
CA SER A 25 -8.08 -1.53 0.56
C SER A 25 -8.64 -1.79 1.95
N VAL A 26 -9.96 -1.85 2.06
CA VAL A 26 -10.66 -2.24 3.29
C VAL A 26 -11.57 -3.41 2.98
N ALA A 27 -11.35 -4.53 3.66
CA ALA A 27 -12.19 -5.71 3.59
C ALA A 27 -12.79 -6.00 4.97
N ILE A 28 -14.07 -6.36 5.02
CA ILE A 28 -14.77 -6.72 6.26
C ILE A 28 -15.02 -8.23 6.23
N TYR A 29 -14.63 -8.92 7.30
CA TYR A 29 -14.70 -10.37 7.41
C TYR A 29 -15.74 -10.76 8.45
N ASP A 30 -16.70 -11.56 8.00
CA ASP A 30 -17.62 -12.27 8.87
C ASP A 30 -16.92 -13.52 9.42
N GLN A 31 -16.84 -13.60 10.74
CA GLN A 31 -16.20 -14.71 11.46
C GLN A 31 -17.21 -15.78 11.93
N SER A 32 -18.47 -15.70 11.53
CA SER A 32 -19.53 -16.66 11.91
C SER A 32 -19.21 -18.11 11.53
N THR A 33 -18.35 -18.31 10.52
CA THR A 33 -17.92 -19.64 10.06
C THR A 33 -16.57 -20.08 10.63
N ALA A 34 -15.88 -19.22 11.39
CA ALA A 34 -14.60 -19.56 12.00
C ALA A 34 -14.80 -20.66 13.05
N PRO A 35 -13.80 -21.56 13.24
CA PRO A 35 -13.75 -22.41 14.43
C PRO A 35 -13.92 -21.56 15.69
N ASP A 36 -14.73 -22.01 16.64
CA ASP A 36 -15.09 -21.28 17.87
C ASP A 36 -15.77 -19.90 17.67
N GLY A 37 -16.20 -19.58 16.44
CA GLY A 37 -16.91 -18.34 16.10
C GLY A 37 -16.07 -17.06 16.22
N LYS A 38 -14.73 -17.20 16.34
CA LYS A 38 -13.82 -16.07 16.47
C LYS A 38 -12.48 -16.31 15.80
N VAL A 39 -12.02 -15.30 15.08
CA VAL A 39 -10.65 -15.26 14.56
C VAL A 39 -9.75 -14.55 15.55
N ARG A 40 -8.68 -15.18 15.98
CA ARG A 40 -7.69 -14.56 16.87
C ARG A 40 -6.61 -13.86 16.06
N PHE A 41 -6.08 -12.76 16.59
CA PHE A 41 -4.99 -12.02 15.94
C PHE A 41 -3.79 -12.91 15.60
N LYS A 42 -3.40 -13.82 16.51
CA LYS A 42 -2.33 -14.81 16.26
C LYS A 42 -2.59 -15.72 15.05
N GLU A 43 -3.85 -16.02 14.73
CA GLU A 43 -4.20 -16.85 13.58
C GLU A 43 -4.05 -16.06 12.28
N ILE A 44 -4.33 -14.76 12.30
CA ILE A 44 -4.07 -13.86 11.18
C ILE A 44 -2.57 -13.76 10.92
N ILE A 45 -1.77 -13.59 11.99
CA ILE A 45 -0.30 -13.57 11.88
C ILE A 45 0.23 -14.88 11.29
N ALA A 46 -0.15 -16.04 11.85
CA ALA A 46 0.28 -17.33 11.33
C ALA A 46 -0.17 -17.57 9.86
N HIS A 47 -1.40 -17.13 9.53
CA HIS A 47 -1.91 -17.20 8.15
C HIS A 47 -1.06 -16.37 7.18
N LEU A 48 -0.65 -15.16 7.56
CA LEU A 48 0.22 -14.32 6.75
C LEU A 48 1.63 -14.88 6.67
N GLU A 49 2.20 -15.31 7.80
CA GLU A 49 3.56 -15.83 7.89
C GLU A 49 3.80 -17.00 6.92
N SER A 50 2.87 -17.95 6.89
CA SER A 50 2.88 -19.09 5.94
C SER A 50 2.79 -18.70 4.47
N ARG A 51 2.47 -17.44 4.15
CA ARG A 51 2.18 -16.94 2.79
C ARG A 51 3.12 -15.84 2.33
N LEU A 52 4.02 -15.36 3.19
CA LEU A 52 4.95 -14.27 2.86
C LEU A 52 5.88 -14.60 1.67
N HIS A 53 6.15 -15.88 1.41
CA HIS A 53 7.00 -16.32 0.30
C HIS A 53 6.30 -16.24 -1.07
N LEU A 54 4.98 -16.13 -1.09
CA LEU A 54 4.19 -16.12 -2.33
C LEU A 54 4.28 -14.80 -3.08
N SER A 55 4.72 -13.73 -2.42
CA SER A 55 5.02 -12.46 -3.08
C SER A 55 6.30 -11.88 -2.50
N SER A 56 7.24 -11.56 -3.40
CA SER A 56 8.49 -10.88 -3.00
C SER A 56 8.24 -9.52 -2.35
N LEU A 57 7.08 -8.89 -2.60
CA LEU A 57 6.72 -7.59 -2.05
C LEU A 57 6.68 -7.56 -0.51
N PHE A 58 6.28 -8.67 0.12
CA PHE A 58 6.11 -8.70 1.57
C PHE A 58 7.41 -8.38 2.31
N ARG A 59 8.55 -8.82 1.76
CA ARG A 59 9.87 -8.72 2.41
C ARG A 59 10.84 -7.83 1.64
N SER A 60 10.37 -7.07 0.64
CA SER A 60 11.21 -6.18 -0.16
C SER A 60 11.12 -4.74 0.33
N LYS A 61 12.27 -4.12 0.62
CA LYS A 61 12.38 -2.69 0.95
C LYS A 61 13.12 -1.90 -0.13
N LEU A 62 12.99 -0.57 -0.08
CA LEU A 62 13.75 0.32 -0.94
C LEU A 62 15.21 0.47 -0.47
N GLN A 63 16.12 0.31 -1.42
CA GLN A 63 17.52 0.70 -1.30
C GLN A 63 17.82 1.84 -2.26
N HIS A 64 18.06 3.02 -1.69
CA HIS A 64 18.43 4.21 -2.44
C HIS A 64 19.88 4.17 -2.91
N VAL A 65 20.14 4.78 -4.05
CA VAL A 65 21.51 5.07 -4.48
C VAL A 65 21.95 6.38 -3.83
N PRO A 66 23.17 6.46 -3.24
CA PRO A 66 23.65 7.67 -2.62
C PRO A 66 23.56 8.89 -3.55
N MET A 67 23.20 10.04 -2.98
CA MET A 67 22.96 11.32 -3.69
C MET A 67 21.86 11.27 -4.77
N GLY A 68 21.04 10.21 -4.81
CA GLY A 68 19.97 10.08 -5.81
C GLY A 68 20.47 9.96 -7.26
N LEU A 69 21.68 9.42 -7.46
CA LEU A 69 22.32 9.33 -8.77
C LEU A 69 21.67 8.31 -9.72
N ASP A 70 20.88 7.38 -9.18
CA ASP A 70 20.04 6.48 -9.97
C ASP A 70 18.76 6.17 -9.17
N ARG A 71 17.78 5.55 -9.84
CA ARG A 71 16.53 5.16 -9.20
C ARG A 71 16.77 4.09 -8.13
N PRO A 72 15.96 4.05 -7.06
CA PRO A 72 16.05 3.04 -6.01
C PRO A 72 15.86 1.61 -6.53
N TYR A 73 16.30 0.66 -5.72
CA TYR A 73 16.16 -0.77 -5.97
C TYR A 73 15.31 -1.41 -4.87
N LEU A 74 14.48 -2.38 -5.24
CA LEU A 74 13.87 -3.30 -4.30
C LEU A 74 14.87 -4.41 -3.97
N VAL A 75 15.12 -4.56 -2.67
CA VAL A 75 16.02 -5.56 -2.08
C VAL A 75 15.33 -6.24 -0.92
N ASP A 76 15.76 -7.46 -0.59
CA ASP A 76 15.23 -8.17 0.57
C ASP A 76 15.60 -7.43 1.85
N ASP A 77 14.66 -7.35 2.78
CA ASP A 77 14.88 -6.83 4.12
C ASP A 77 15.38 -7.96 5.04
N PRO A 78 16.66 -7.97 5.45
CA PRO A 78 17.19 -9.00 6.35
C PRO A 78 16.58 -8.92 7.75
N ASP A 79 16.06 -7.74 8.13
CA ASP A 79 15.49 -7.46 9.45
C ASP A 79 13.96 -7.35 9.38
N PHE A 80 13.34 -8.11 8.47
CA PHE A 80 11.90 -8.12 8.28
C PHE A 80 11.17 -8.57 9.55
N ASP A 81 10.25 -7.73 10.02
CA ASP A 81 9.43 -7.97 11.21
C ASP A 81 7.95 -7.90 10.82
N LEU A 82 7.26 -9.05 10.85
CA LEU A 82 5.85 -9.14 10.51
C LEU A 82 4.96 -8.34 11.47
N GLU A 83 5.30 -8.30 12.76
CA GLU A 83 4.50 -7.61 13.78
C GLU A 83 4.58 -6.08 13.64
N TYR A 84 5.66 -5.56 13.05
CA TYR A 84 5.74 -4.15 12.67
C TYR A 84 4.67 -3.78 11.62
N HIS A 85 4.50 -4.65 10.62
CA HIS A 85 3.61 -4.43 9.48
C HIS A 85 2.14 -4.74 9.79
N VAL A 86 1.87 -5.67 10.71
CA VAL A 86 0.50 -6.10 11.05
C VAL A 86 0.12 -5.60 12.45
N ARG A 87 -0.83 -4.68 12.51
CA ARG A 87 -1.28 -4.05 13.76
C ARG A 87 -2.70 -4.45 14.10
N HIS A 88 -2.99 -4.59 15.40
CA HIS A 88 -4.34 -4.84 15.90
C HIS A 88 -4.88 -3.59 16.59
N ILE A 89 -6.08 -3.16 16.20
CA ILE A 89 -6.75 -1.96 16.69
C ILE A 89 -8.20 -2.30 17.02
N ALA A 90 -8.70 -1.83 18.16
CA ALA A 90 -10.13 -1.87 18.47
C ALA A 90 -10.81 -0.56 18.05
N LEU A 91 -11.98 -0.66 17.41
CA LEU A 91 -12.77 0.48 17.04
C LEU A 91 -13.37 1.14 18.30
N PRO A 92 -13.30 2.47 18.47
CA PRO A 92 -13.92 3.12 19.61
C PRO A 92 -15.44 2.96 19.56
N LYS A 93 -16.07 2.86 20.73
CA LYS A 93 -17.54 2.84 20.84
C LYS A 93 -18.14 4.10 20.18
N PRO A 94 -19.28 3.98 19.48
CA PRO A 94 -20.18 2.83 19.44
C PRO A 94 -19.83 1.73 18.43
N GLY A 95 -18.74 1.85 17.66
CA GLY A 95 -18.36 0.83 16.67
C GLY A 95 -19.20 0.87 15.38
N ASP A 96 -19.62 2.06 14.96
CA ASP A 96 -20.43 2.30 13.76
C ASP A 96 -19.57 2.71 12.54
N TRP A 97 -20.24 2.93 11.40
CA TRP A 97 -19.59 3.41 10.18
C TRP A 97 -18.82 4.72 10.38
N ARG A 98 -19.33 5.63 11.22
CA ARG A 98 -18.69 6.93 11.46
C ARG A 98 -17.35 6.73 12.15
N GLN A 99 -17.29 5.90 13.19
CA GLN A 99 -16.03 5.61 13.87
C GLN A 99 -15.05 4.90 12.95
N LEU A 100 -15.53 3.93 12.16
CA LEU A 100 -14.70 3.22 11.19
C LEU A 100 -14.11 4.20 10.16
N SER A 101 -14.93 5.05 9.54
CA SER A 101 -14.47 6.05 8.57
C SER A 101 -13.45 7.02 9.17
N ILE A 102 -13.64 7.50 10.40
CA ILE A 102 -12.68 8.38 11.07
C ILE A 102 -11.35 7.66 11.32
N LEU A 103 -11.39 6.41 11.78
CA LEU A 103 -10.18 5.62 12.01
C LEU A 103 -9.43 5.37 10.69
N LEU A 104 -10.14 4.93 9.65
CA LEU A 104 -9.57 4.71 8.33
C LEU A 104 -8.93 5.98 7.76
N ALA A 105 -9.60 7.14 7.88
CA ALA A 105 -9.06 8.42 7.45
C ALA A 105 -7.77 8.80 8.20
N ARG A 106 -7.72 8.60 9.52
CA ARG A 106 -6.53 8.86 10.34
C ARG A 106 -5.36 7.94 10.02
N ILE A 107 -5.64 6.68 9.71
CA ILE A 107 -4.60 5.74 9.28
C ILE A 107 -4.09 6.18 7.90
N ASN A 108 -4.98 6.37 6.93
CA ASN A 108 -4.62 6.75 5.56
C ASN A 108 -3.96 8.12 5.42
N ALA A 109 -4.16 9.05 6.36
CA ALA A 109 -3.47 10.34 6.34
C ALA A 109 -1.96 10.24 6.64
N ARG A 110 -1.50 9.11 7.20
CA ARG A 110 -0.09 8.91 7.56
C ARG A 110 0.68 8.25 6.41
N PRO A 111 1.83 8.78 5.98
CA PRO A 111 2.67 8.13 4.99
C PRO A 111 3.23 6.81 5.56
N LEU A 112 3.63 5.91 4.66
CA LEU A 112 4.34 4.68 5.02
C LEU A 112 5.81 5.01 5.34
N ASP A 113 6.43 4.19 6.19
CA ASP A 113 7.88 4.28 6.44
C ASP A 113 8.65 3.71 5.24
N LEU A 114 9.33 4.60 4.50
CA LEU A 114 10.05 4.22 3.28
C LEU A 114 11.33 3.40 3.53
N THR A 115 11.73 3.22 4.78
CA THR A 115 12.91 2.42 5.17
C THR A 115 12.61 0.93 5.35
N ARG A 116 11.32 0.56 5.34
CA ARG A 116 10.81 -0.81 5.55
C ARG A 116 10.09 -1.30 4.28
N PRO A 117 9.69 -2.58 4.22
CA PRO A 117 8.78 -3.03 3.17
C PRO A 117 7.51 -2.18 3.12
N LEU A 118 7.14 -1.78 1.91
CA LEU A 118 6.23 -0.66 1.67
C LEU A 118 4.75 -1.03 1.76
N TRP A 119 4.39 -1.73 2.82
CA TRP A 119 3.02 -2.13 3.10
C TRP A 119 2.73 -2.18 4.60
N GLU A 120 1.47 -2.02 4.96
CA GLU A 120 0.97 -2.20 6.32
C GLU A 120 -0.42 -2.84 6.29
N MET A 121 -0.74 -3.60 7.33
CA MET A 121 -2.06 -4.17 7.56
C MET A 121 -2.55 -3.81 8.95
N ASN A 122 -3.79 -3.33 9.06
CA ASN A 122 -4.45 -3.06 10.33
C ASN A 122 -5.68 -3.95 10.45
N VAL A 123 -5.67 -4.82 11.46
CA VAL A 123 -6.83 -5.61 11.90
C VAL A 123 -7.66 -4.74 12.83
N ILE A 124 -8.89 -4.43 12.46
CA ILE A 124 -9.79 -3.52 13.17
C ILE A 124 -10.99 -4.32 13.69
N GLU A 125 -11.08 -4.51 15.01
CA GLU A 125 -12.21 -5.20 15.66
C GLU A 125 -13.28 -4.24 16.17
N GLY A 126 -14.46 -4.77 16.54
CA GLY A 126 -15.52 -3.98 17.20
C GLY A 126 -16.50 -3.31 16.24
N LEU A 127 -16.77 -3.90 15.07
CA LEU A 127 -17.74 -3.41 14.08
C LEU A 127 -19.20 -3.78 14.43
N ASP A 128 -19.53 -3.85 15.72
CA ASP A 128 -20.76 -4.47 16.24
C ASP A 128 -22.03 -3.62 16.05
N ASN A 129 -21.89 -2.35 15.65
CA ASN A 129 -22.99 -1.41 15.49
C ASN A 129 -23.11 -0.91 14.04
N ILE A 130 -22.87 -1.82 13.09
CA ILE A 130 -23.08 -1.59 11.66
C ILE A 130 -24.17 -2.57 11.19
N ASP A 131 -25.34 -2.03 10.82
CA ASP A 131 -26.54 -2.84 10.53
C ASP A 131 -26.35 -3.92 9.45
N SER A 132 -25.48 -3.66 8.46
CA SER A 132 -25.19 -4.59 7.36
C SER A 132 -24.05 -5.58 7.65
N VAL A 133 -23.44 -5.52 8.82
CA VAL A 133 -22.25 -6.30 9.19
C VAL A 133 -22.60 -7.19 10.38
N PRO A 134 -22.40 -8.52 10.30
CA PRO A 134 -22.61 -9.42 11.43
C PRO A 134 -21.79 -9.01 12.66
N LYS A 135 -22.38 -9.13 13.85
CA LYS A 135 -21.67 -8.88 15.11
C LYS A 135 -20.44 -9.78 15.24
N GLY A 136 -19.38 -9.23 15.81
CA GLY A 136 -18.08 -9.87 15.91
C GLY A 136 -17.22 -9.76 14.64
N SER A 137 -17.71 -9.18 13.54
CA SER A 137 -16.88 -8.97 12.35
C SER A 137 -15.70 -8.04 12.62
N PHE A 138 -14.63 -8.22 11.86
CA PHE A 138 -13.45 -7.34 11.87
C PHE A 138 -13.17 -6.84 10.45
N ALA A 139 -12.48 -5.70 10.34
CA ALA A 139 -11.98 -5.19 9.08
C ALA A 139 -10.47 -5.38 8.96
N LEU A 140 -9.98 -5.64 7.76
CA LEU A 140 -8.57 -5.49 7.39
C LEU A 140 -8.42 -4.26 6.52
N LEU A 141 -7.65 -3.28 7.01
CA LEU A 141 -7.15 -2.17 6.20
C LEU A 141 -5.73 -2.52 5.75
N ILE A 142 -5.54 -2.67 4.43
CA ILE A 142 -4.25 -2.92 3.83
C ILE A 142 -3.83 -1.66 3.08
N ARG A 143 -2.61 -1.19 3.32
CA ARG A 143 -2.03 -0.04 2.63
C ARG A 143 -0.74 -0.46 1.97
N ILE A 144 -0.54 -0.04 0.73
CA ILE A 144 0.64 -0.39 -0.07
C ILE A 144 1.08 0.84 -0.83
N HIS A 145 2.38 1.14 -0.83
CA HIS A 145 2.91 2.28 -1.56
C HIS A 145 2.82 2.05 -3.08
N HIS A 146 2.43 3.08 -3.85
CA HIS A 146 2.25 2.98 -5.30
C HIS A 146 3.53 2.56 -6.03
N CYS A 147 4.71 2.91 -5.51
CA CYS A 147 5.98 2.57 -6.17
C CYS A 147 6.34 1.07 -6.14
N VAL A 148 5.65 0.24 -5.34
CA VAL A 148 5.86 -1.22 -5.33
C VAL A 148 4.69 -1.98 -5.92
N MET A 149 3.63 -1.26 -6.25
CA MET A 149 2.44 -1.81 -6.86
C MET A 149 2.50 -1.54 -8.37
N ASP A 150 3.33 -2.32 -9.07
CA ASP A 150 3.04 -2.55 -10.48
C ASP A 150 1.71 -3.34 -10.57
N GLY A 151 0.94 -3.15 -11.64
CA GLY A 151 -0.45 -3.65 -11.71
C GLY A 151 -0.59 -5.18 -11.49
N VAL A 152 0.51 -5.93 -11.59
CA VAL A 152 0.57 -7.37 -11.36
C VAL A 152 0.92 -7.67 -9.90
N SER A 153 1.96 -7.04 -9.34
CA SER A 153 2.47 -7.35 -8.00
C SER A 153 1.45 -7.05 -6.88
N GLY A 154 0.62 -6.01 -7.06
CA GLY A 154 -0.47 -5.72 -6.12
C GLY A 154 -1.56 -6.79 -6.07
N VAL A 155 -1.89 -7.35 -7.25
CA VAL A 155 -2.85 -8.45 -7.37
C VAL A 155 -2.26 -9.72 -6.77
N GLU A 156 -0.97 -10.00 -6.99
CA GLU A 156 -0.27 -11.14 -6.39
C GLU A 156 -0.26 -11.06 -4.86
N MET A 157 0.01 -9.90 -4.28
CA MET A 157 -0.04 -9.72 -2.82
C MET A 157 -1.44 -9.96 -2.27
N MET A 158 -2.48 -9.43 -2.94
CA MET A 158 -3.88 -9.63 -2.53
C MET A 158 -4.34 -11.08 -2.69
N ALA A 159 -3.90 -11.76 -3.75
CA ALA A 159 -4.15 -13.18 -3.99
C ALA A 159 -3.32 -14.08 -3.06
N ALA A 160 -2.18 -13.61 -2.57
CA ALA A 160 -1.39 -14.35 -1.59
C ALA A 160 -2.14 -14.45 -0.27
N ILE A 161 -2.75 -13.35 0.22
CA ILE A 161 -3.44 -13.33 1.51
C ILE A 161 -4.85 -13.92 1.49
N HIS A 162 -5.48 -14.04 0.31
CA HIS A 162 -6.85 -14.56 0.15
C HIS A 162 -6.89 -15.92 -0.55
N ASP A 163 -7.81 -16.77 -0.12
CA ASP A 163 -8.24 -17.93 -0.88
C ASP A 163 -9.58 -17.61 -1.57
N PHE A 164 -9.69 -17.87 -2.87
CA PHE A 164 -10.88 -17.52 -3.68
C PHE A 164 -12.00 -18.57 -3.61
N GLY A 165 -11.76 -19.69 -2.92
CA GLY A 165 -12.73 -20.75 -2.69
C GLY A 165 -12.99 -20.98 -1.20
N PRO A 166 -14.08 -21.69 -0.84
CA PRO A 166 -14.42 -21.97 0.55
C PRO A 166 -13.45 -22.96 1.22
N THR A 167 -12.68 -23.71 0.43
CA THR A 167 -11.64 -24.61 0.90
C THR A 167 -10.30 -23.88 0.88
N PRO A 168 -9.59 -23.73 2.01
CA PRO A 168 -8.27 -23.15 2.04
C PRO A 168 -7.34 -23.90 1.09
N ARG A 169 -6.62 -23.19 0.23
CA ARG A 169 -5.67 -23.85 -0.66
C ARG A 169 -4.49 -24.36 0.16
N GLN A 170 -3.90 -25.47 -0.28
CA GLN A 170 -2.64 -25.91 0.29
C GLN A 170 -1.54 -24.97 -0.18
N ILE A 171 -0.78 -24.44 0.78
CA ILE A 171 0.38 -23.59 0.52
C ILE A 171 1.60 -24.48 0.71
N GLU A 172 2.38 -24.66 -0.34
CA GLU A 172 3.66 -25.34 -0.23
C GLU A 172 4.58 -24.54 0.71
N PRO A 173 5.36 -25.21 1.58
CA PRO A 173 6.31 -24.52 2.43
C PRO A 173 7.33 -23.71 1.62
N GLU A 174 7.80 -22.60 2.19
CA GLU A 174 8.89 -21.81 1.60
C GLU A 174 10.15 -22.68 1.47
N GLU A 175 10.70 -22.79 0.26
CA GLU A 175 12.05 -23.33 0.06
C GLU A 175 13.08 -22.43 0.75
N VAL A 176 14.22 -22.99 1.16
CA VAL A 176 15.28 -22.23 1.84
C VAL A 176 15.70 -21.04 0.98
N ARG A 177 15.33 -19.85 1.43
CA ARG A 177 15.63 -18.60 0.72
C ARG A 177 17.01 -18.09 1.08
N VAL A 178 17.81 -17.78 0.06
CA VAL A 178 19.06 -17.03 0.24
C VAL A 178 18.73 -15.54 0.23
N ILE A 179 18.79 -14.91 1.40
CA ILE A 179 18.60 -13.45 1.54
C ILE A 179 19.91 -12.77 1.11
N GLU A 180 19.87 -12.05 0.00
CA GLU A 180 20.99 -11.22 -0.42
C GLU A 180 21.13 -10.01 0.50
N ALA A 181 22.26 -9.88 1.19
CA ALA A 181 22.53 -8.68 1.98
C ALA A 181 22.44 -7.41 1.10
N PRO A 182 21.89 -6.30 1.63
CA PRO A 182 21.87 -5.01 0.95
C PRO A 182 23.29 -4.64 0.47
N LYS A 183 23.38 -4.05 -0.73
CA LYS A 183 24.69 -3.65 -1.27
C LYS A 183 25.22 -2.43 -0.52
N SER A 184 26.54 -2.30 -0.39
CA SER A 184 27.14 -1.10 0.19
C SER A 184 26.96 0.13 -0.72
N ASP A 185 27.05 1.32 -0.13
CA ASP A 185 26.95 2.60 -0.85
C ASP A 185 27.95 2.70 -2.02
N ALA A 186 29.19 2.26 -1.82
CA ALA A 186 30.21 2.23 -2.87
C ALA A 186 29.81 1.32 -4.05
N ALA A 187 29.21 0.15 -3.76
CA ALA A 187 28.71 -0.75 -4.79
C ALA A 187 27.52 -0.15 -5.55
N MET A 188 26.63 0.58 -4.86
CA MET A 188 25.50 1.28 -5.47
C MET A 188 25.98 2.44 -6.37
N LEU A 189 26.97 3.21 -5.92
CA LEU A 189 27.61 4.27 -6.72
C LEU A 189 28.28 3.71 -7.99
N GLY A 190 29.06 2.63 -7.86
CA GLY A 190 29.68 1.97 -9.01
C GLY A 190 28.64 1.49 -10.05
N ARG A 191 27.50 0.98 -9.58
CA ARG A 191 26.37 0.61 -10.46
C ARG A 191 25.73 1.81 -11.15
N ALA A 192 25.51 2.91 -10.42
CA ALA A 192 24.95 4.13 -11.00
C ALA A 192 25.86 4.66 -12.13
N TYR A 193 27.17 4.65 -11.90
CA TYR A 193 28.17 4.99 -12.91
C TYR A 193 28.07 4.08 -14.14
N LEU A 194 28.15 2.75 -13.97
CA LEU A 194 28.02 1.79 -15.07
C LEU A 194 26.73 1.95 -15.88
N ASN A 195 25.61 2.21 -15.21
CA ASN A 195 24.32 2.47 -15.85
C ASN A 195 24.31 3.77 -16.66
N ALA A 196 25.00 4.82 -16.18
CA ALA A 196 25.12 6.09 -16.89
C ALA A 196 25.89 5.93 -18.21
N PHE A 197 26.96 5.11 -18.24
CA PHE A 197 27.71 4.81 -19.46
C PHE A 197 26.91 3.98 -20.47
N ARG A 198 26.00 3.13 -20.00
CA ARG A 198 25.13 2.31 -20.89
C ARG A 198 23.92 3.07 -21.44
N LYS A 199 23.62 4.29 -20.95
CA LYS A 199 22.46 5.09 -21.35
C LYS A 199 22.84 6.57 -21.61
N PRO A 200 23.37 6.92 -22.81
CA PRO A 200 23.98 8.23 -23.07
C PRO A 200 23.05 9.44 -22.84
N ARG A 201 21.72 9.28 -22.95
CA ARG A 201 20.75 10.35 -22.65
C ARG A 201 20.71 10.77 -21.17
N ARG A 202 21.13 9.91 -20.23
CA ARG A 202 21.17 10.24 -18.78
C ARG A 202 22.37 11.11 -18.41
N LEU A 203 23.51 10.93 -19.09
CA LEU A 203 24.70 11.75 -18.88
C LEU A 203 24.40 13.25 -19.16
N TYR A 204 23.58 13.52 -20.17
CA TYR A 204 23.10 14.86 -20.50
C TYR A 204 22.21 15.47 -19.40
N GLN A 205 21.32 14.68 -18.77
CA GLN A 205 20.45 15.15 -17.68
C GLN A 205 21.23 15.38 -16.38
N LEU A 206 22.20 14.52 -16.07
CA LEU A 206 23.07 14.69 -14.90
C LEU A 206 23.99 15.91 -15.05
N GLY A 207 24.52 16.14 -16.26
CA GLY A 207 25.23 17.37 -16.61
C GLY A 207 24.36 18.61 -16.41
N ARG A 208 23.11 18.61 -16.91
CA ARG A 208 22.18 19.73 -16.70
C ARG A 208 21.83 20.00 -15.23
N LYS A 209 21.69 18.97 -14.39
CA LYS A 209 21.42 19.15 -12.95
C LYS A 209 22.64 19.70 -12.19
N MET A 210 23.85 19.31 -12.58
CA MET A 210 25.10 19.81 -11.99
C MET A 210 25.48 21.22 -12.50
N LEU A 211 25.13 21.56 -13.73
CA LEU A 211 25.34 22.90 -14.31
C LEU A 211 24.24 23.89 -13.93
N GLY A 212 23.00 23.42 -13.74
CA GLY A 212 21.83 24.24 -13.39
C GLY A 212 21.72 24.61 -11.91
N SER A 213 22.63 24.15 -11.04
CA SER A 213 22.72 24.59 -9.64
C SER A 213 23.62 25.80 -9.43
N SER A 214 24.15 26.40 -10.51
CA SER A 214 25.10 27.53 -10.43
C SER A 214 24.51 28.90 -10.78
N GLU A 215 23.22 29.03 -11.10
CA GLU A 215 22.62 30.35 -11.35
C GLU A 215 21.35 30.63 -10.53
N ALA A 216 21.41 31.81 -9.88
CA ALA A 216 20.34 32.63 -9.32
C ALA A 216 19.79 32.28 -7.91
N SER A 217 20.57 32.68 -6.91
CA SER A 217 20.01 33.36 -5.73
C SER A 217 19.74 34.83 -6.07
N VAL A 218 18.48 35.26 -6.11
CA VAL A 218 18.06 36.66 -5.81
C VAL A 218 16.66 36.62 -5.17
N PRO A 219 16.41 37.32 -4.04
CA PRO A 219 15.13 37.33 -3.35
C PRO A 219 14.15 38.28 -4.02
N HIS A 220 12.86 37.94 -4.05
CA HIS A 220 11.83 38.95 -4.23
C HIS A 220 10.61 38.71 -3.34
N LEU A 221 10.50 39.57 -2.33
CA LEU A 221 9.30 39.82 -1.55
C LEU A 221 8.22 40.49 -2.42
N SER A 222 6.98 40.18 -2.04
CA SER A 222 5.73 40.93 -2.16
C SER A 222 5.26 41.37 -3.56
N LYS A 223 4.24 40.68 -4.08
CA LYS A 223 3.02 41.32 -4.61
C LYS A 223 1.81 40.42 -4.32
N ILE A 224 1.12 40.69 -3.21
CA ILE A 224 -0.29 40.34 -3.06
C ILE A 224 -1.07 41.35 -3.93
N ALA A 225 -1.75 40.87 -4.95
CA ALA A 225 -2.74 41.63 -5.71
C ALA A 225 -4.16 41.19 -5.31
N PRO A 226 -5.14 42.11 -5.34
CA PRO A 226 -6.34 42.02 -4.51
C PRO A 226 -7.40 41.05 -5.04
N ARG A 227 -8.16 40.46 -4.11
CA ARG A 227 -9.41 39.73 -4.38
C ARG A 227 -10.41 40.68 -5.05
N GLN A 228 -10.96 40.26 -6.20
CA GLN A 228 -12.17 40.87 -6.73
C GLN A 228 -13.40 40.38 -5.92
N PRO A 229 -14.29 41.30 -5.50
CA PRO A 229 -15.57 40.93 -4.92
C PRO A 229 -16.63 40.76 -6.01
N GLY A 230 -17.38 39.65 -5.96
CA GLY A 230 -18.67 39.53 -6.63
C GLY A 230 -18.76 38.45 -7.69
N ALA A 231 -19.07 37.22 -7.26
CA ALA A 231 -19.86 36.30 -8.06
C ALA A 231 -20.91 35.66 -7.14
N ARG A 232 -22.15 36.09 -7.36
CA ARG A 232 -23.36 35.70 -6.66
C ARG A 232 -23.65 34.22 -6.92
N SER A 233 -23.81 33.45 -5.86
CA SER A 233 -24.23 32.05 -5.88
C SER A 233 -25.67 31.90 -6.41
N GLN A 234 -25.89 30.95 -7.32
CA GLN A 234 -27.19 30.32 -7.49
C GLN A 234 -27.15 28.87 -6.98
N PRO A 235 -28.21 28.38 -6.32
CA PRO A 235 -28.25 27.06 -5.70
C PRO A 235 -28.77 26.01 -6.68
N GLY A 236 -28.14 24.82 -6.70
CA GLY A 236 -28.73 23.65 -7.33
C GLY A 236 -27.72 22.68 -7.93
N SER A 237 -27.21 21.75 -7.12
CA SER A 237 -27.14 20.33 -7.45
C SER A 237 -26.52 19.60 -6.25
N THR A 238 -27.36 18.86 -5.53
CA THR A 238 -26.95 17.90 -4.51
C THR A 238 -26.15 16.77 -5.18
N ALA A 239 -24.84 16.91 -5.23
CA ALA A 239 -23.94 15.82 -5.59
C ALA A 239 -23.89 14.82 -4.43
N ARG A 240 -24.67 13.74 -4.57
CA ARG A 240 -24.61 12.57 -3.70
C ARG A 240 -23.24 11.90 -3.90
N PHE A 241 -22.47 11.78 -2.82
CA PHE A 241 -21.27 10.96 -2.79
C PHE A 241 -21.63 9.51 -3.08
N HIS A 242 -21.13 8.96 -4.18
CA HIS A 242 -21.23 7.55 -4.52
C HIS A 242 -19.93 6.87 -4.06
N PRO A 243 -19.97 5.87 -3.17
CA PRO A 243 -18.79 5.06 -2.87
C PRO A 243 -18.55 4.12 -4.06
N THR A 244 -17.49 4.38 -4.83
CA THR A 244 -17.02 3.44 -5.86
C THR A 244 -16.26 2.32 -5.17
N VAL A 245 -16.97 1.23 -4.88
CA VAL A 245 -16.36 -0.09 -4.63
C VAL A 245 -15.82 -0.57 -5.98
N PHE A 246 -14.52 -0.90 -6.04
CA PHE A 246 -13.91 -1.46 -7.24
C PHE A 246 -14.49 -2.86 -7.47
N SER A 247 -15.42 -2.99 -8.41
CA SER A 247 -15.93 -4.28 -8.89
C SER A 247 -15.11 -4.67 -10.13
N ALA A 248 -14.46 -5.84 -10.08
CA ALA A 248 -13.76 -6.41 -11.23
C ALA A 248 -14.74 -6.68 -12.40
N PRO A 249 -14.29 -6.66 -13.67
CA PRO A 249 -15.18 -6.79 -14.82
C PRO A 249 -15.67 -8.24 -14.98
N GLN A 250 -16.99 -8.41 -14.93
CA GLN A 250 -17.66 -9.66 -15.29
C GLN A 250 -17.94 -9.66 -16.79
N HIS A 251 -17.42 -10.65 -17.52
CA HIS A 251 -17.98 -11.01 -18.82
C HIS A 251 -19.16 -11.97 -18.61
N SER A 252 -20.32 -11.54 -19.16
CA SER A 252 -21.60 -12.21 -19.45
C SER A 252 -21.61 -13.76 -19.45
N THR A 253 -22.62 -14.50 -18.96
CA THR A 253 -24.08 -14.30 -19.09
C THR A 253 -24.83 -15.26 -18.14
N LEU A 254 -25.98 -14.83 -17.60
CA LEU A 254 -27.11 -15.63 -17.05
C LEU A 254 -26.87 -16.52 -15.80
N ALA A 255 -27.18 -15.99 -14.61
CA ALA A 255 -28.20 -16.52 -13.68
C ALA A 255 -28.23 -15.71 -12.36
N LYS A 256 -29.41 -15.60 -11.78
CA LYS A 256 -29.77 -14.77 -10.63
C LYS A 256 -29.13 -15.24 -9.31
N SER A 257 -28.98 -14.29 -8.39
CA SER A 257 -28.89 -14.42 -6.91
C SER A 257 -27.54 -14.80 -6.27
N GLY A 258 -27.15 -14.02 -5.24
CA GLY A 258 -26.17 -14.43 -4.21
C GLY A 258 -25.02 -13.44 -3.99
N LEU A 259 -25.08 -12.67 -2.90
CA LEU A 259 -23.90 -12.02 -2.30
C LEU A 259 -22.86 -13.11 -1.97
N SER A 260 -21.69 -13.05 -2.60
CA SER A 260 -20.59 -14.00 -2.34
C SER A 260 -19.98 -13.71 -0.96
N ARG A 261 -20.27 -14.59 -0.01
CA ARG A 261 -19.66 -14.68 1.32
C ARG A 261 -18.25 -15.24 1.18
N ILE A 262 -17.24 -14.60 1.76
CA ILE A 262 -15.90 -15.17 1.89
C ILE A 262 -15.74 -15.66 3.34
N PRO A 263 -15.89 -16.98 3.62
CA PRO A 263 -15.77 -17.52 4.96
C PRO A 263 -14.31 -17.63 5.41
N TRP A 264 -14.01 -17.26 6.67
CA TRP A 264 -12.69 -17.46 7.29
C TRP A 264 -12.59 -18.84 7.96
N ARG A 265 -11.49 -19.58 7.70
CA ARG A 265 -11.09 -20.78 8.47
C ARG A 265 -9.55 -20.91 8.55
N GLY A 266 -8.98 -20.64 9.73
CA GLY A 266 -7.62 -21.08 10.10
C GLY A 266 -7.63 -22.56 10.50
N ARG A 267 -6.52 -23.28 10.25
CA ARG A 267 -6.34 -24.68 10.69
C ARG A 267 -6.17 -24.78 12.23
N PRO A 268 -6.46 -25.95 12.84
CA PRO A 268 -6.37 -26.19 14.28
C PRO A 268 -4.95 -26.00 14.85
#